data_AF-A0A848WHB0-F1
#
_entry.id   AF-A0A848WHB0-F1
#
_cell.length_a   1.000
_cell.length_b   1.000
_cell.length_c   1.000
_cell.angle_alpha   90.00
_cell.angle_beta   90.00
_cell.angle_gamma   90.00
#
_symmetry.space_group_name_H-M   'P 1'
#
loop_
_entity.id
_entity.type
_entity.pdbx_description
1 polymer ?
#
loop_
_entity_poly.entity_id
_entity_poly.type
_entity_poly.pdbx_seq_one_letter_code
_entity_poly.pdbx_strand_id
1 'polypeptide(L)'
;MKGVASPPPQTIPQTQRDVAARALPGMQRLDGPDWITVDAAYTAQLATKARLIEERPRDVIACLPQAQEAVAETLEEVFGRLGERPDFVVGTNAVQRPDGVMVDLDRSAPLETLSRLIQEDLCILQEEGETHVLTAALLCFPASWMLSEKLGRGLPAIHRPVAEYTGDIAKRVQRLFDGIKVGQPMWRANYLPYQDRDLYQPRSEDDRRGTPKESAPFERSERQTLWRLPMSRAVVFSIHTTVCAVVPPDQ
;
A
#
# COMPACT_ATOMS: atom_id res chain seq x y z
N MET A 1 7.36 24.46 34.53
CA MET A 1 6.80 23.57 33.49
C MET A 1 7.67 23.71 32.25
N LYS A 2 8.46 22.69 31.90
CA LYS A 2 9.26 22.72 30.67
C LYS A 2 8.31 22.40 29.51
N GLY A 3 8.18 23.31 28.55
CA GLY A 3 7.40 23.08 27.34
C GLY A 3 7.94 21.87 26.60
N VAL A 4 7.09 20.87 26.39
CA VAL A 4 7.38 19.78 25.46
C VAL A 4 7.35 20.42 24.07
N ALA A 5 8.50 20.51 23.41
CA ALA A 5 8.54 20.96 22.02
C ALA A 5 7.62 20.04 21.20
N SER A 6 6.71 20.63 20.42
CA SER A 6 5.91 19.86 19.47
C SER A 6 6.84 19.04 18.58
N PRO A 7 6.54 17.76 18.32
CA PRO A 7 7.35 16.97 17.40
C PRO A 7 7.44 17.69 16.04
N PRO A 8 8.58 17.59 15.34
CA PRO A 8 8.72 18.20 14.02
C PRO A 8 7.60 17.70 13.09
N PRO A 9 7.10 18.56 12.19
CA PRO A 9 6.08 18.15 11.24
C PRO A 9 6.59 16.95 10.43
N GLN A 10 5.74 15.94 10.27
CA GLN A 10 6.06 14.78 9.44
C GLN A 10 6.29 15.27 8.00
N THR A 11 7.42 14.89 7.41
CA THR A 11 7.78 15.19 6.01
C THR A 11 7.90 13.91 5.21
N ILE A 12 7.66 13.95 3.90
CA ILE A 12 7.97 12.79 3.04
C ILE A 12 9.48 12.47 3.14
N PRO A 13 9.87 11.21 3.45
CA PRO A 13 11.28 10.81 3.51
C PRO A 13 12.03 11.15 2.22
N GLN A 14 13.24 11.70 2.34
CA GLN A 14 14.04 12.08 1.17
C GLN A 14 14.28 10.90 0.22
N THR A 15 14.50 9.71 0.77
CA THR A 15 14.66 8.48 -0.01
C THR A 15 13.43 8.16 -0.87
N GLN A 16 12.21 8.44 -0.40
CA GLN A 16 11.01 8.29 -1.22
C GLN A 16 10.95 9.33 -2.33
N ARG A 17 11.35 10.58 -2.08
CA ARG A 17 11.42 11.63 -3.11
C ARG A 17 12.40 11.27 -4.22
N ASP A 18 13.61 10.84 -3.83
CA ASP A 18 14.68 10.49 -4.77
C ASP A 18 14.27 9.32 -5.67
N VAL A 19 13.56 8.33 -5.10
CA VAL A 19 13.07 7.16 -5.85
C VAL A 19 11.88 7.53 -6.73
N ALA A 20 10.98 8.39 -6.26
CA ALA A 20 9.84 8.87 -7.03
C ALA A 20 10.25 9.70 -8.26
N ALA A 21 11.41 10.36 -8.22
CA ALA A 21 11.96 11.11 -9.35
C ALA A 21 12.55 10.24 -10.47
N ARG A 22 12.67 8.92 -10.27
CA ARG A 22 13.23 8.00 -11.29
C ARG A 22 12.22 7.65 -12.37
N ALA A 23 12.72 7.36 -13.58
CA ALA A 23 11.89 6.91 -14.69
C ALA A 23 11.18 5.59 -14.39
N LEU A 24 9.93 5.46 -14.85
CA LEU A 24 9.11 4.26 -14.63
C LEU A 24 9.73 2.99 -15.26
N PRO A 25 9.61 1.82 -14.59
CA PRO A 25 8.89 1.61 -13.32
C PRO A 25 9.69 2.02 -12.07
N GLY A 26 10.97 2.39 -12.19
CA GLY A 26 11.77 2.95 -11.08
C GLY A 26 11.97 2.03 -9.87
N MET A 27 11.73 0.72 -10.04
CA MET A 27 11.82 -0.27 -8.97
C MET A 27 13.26 -0.59 -8.64
N GLN A 28 13.55 -0.76 -7.35
CA GLN A 28 14.84 -1.19 -6.84
C GLN A 28 14.66 -2.31 -5.82
N ARG A 29 15.72 -3.04 -5.51
CA ARG A 29 15.66 -4.05 -4.45
C ARG A 29 15.40 -3.36 -3.10
N LEU A 30 14.61 -3.99 -2.26
CA LEU A 30 14.51 -3.60 -0.87
C LEU A 30 15.70 -4.19 -0.12
N ASP A 31 16.49 -3.33 0.51
CA ASP A 31 17.59 -3.75 1.36
C ASP A 31 17.04 -4.11 2.75
N GLY A 32 17.33 -5.31 3.21
CA GLY A 32 16.73 -5.86 4.42
C GLY A 32 15.35 -6.45 4.17
N PRO A 33 14.82 -7.21 5.15
CA PRO A 33 13.65 -8.03 4.91
C PRO A 33 12.34 -7.29 5.25
N ASP A 34 12.44 -6.11 5.88
CA ASP A 34 11.29 -5.43 6.45
C ASP A 34 10.72 -4.36 5.52
N TRP A 35 9.54 -4.66 5.00
CA TRP A 35 8.76 -3.75 4.18
C TRP A 35 7.64 -3.08 4.97
N ILE A 36 7.33 -3.54 6.19
CA ILE A 36 6.25 -3.01 7.02
C ILE A 36 6.73 -1.71 7.65
N THR A 37 5.92 -0.67 7.51
CA THR A 37 6.20 0.66 8.01
C THR A 37 5.38 0.89 9.26
N VAL A 38 6.04 1.41 10.29
CA VAL A 38 5.40 1.93 11.50
C VAL A 38 5.93 3.35 11.68
N ASP A 39 5.09 4.34 11.44
CA ASP A 39 5.42 5.75 11.61
C ASP A 39 4.53 6.43 12.67
N ALA A 40 4.74 7.72 12.87
CA ALA A 40 4.01 8.50 13.87
C ALA A 40 2.49 8.56 13.60
N ALA A 41 2.03 8.22 12.40
CA ALA A 41 0.62 8.19 12.03
C ALA A 41 -0.03 6.81 12.20
N TYR A 42 0.71 5.78 12.64
CA TYR A 42 0.25 4.39 12.76
C TYR A 42 -1.14 4.26 13.40
N THR A 43 -1.31 4.73 14.64
CA THR A 43 -2.59 4.62 15.36
C THR A 43 -3.74 5.33 14.63
N ALA A 44 -3.49 6.54 14.11
CA ALA A 44 -4.52 7.34 13.43
C ALA A 44 -4.92 6.73 12.08
N GLN A 45 -3.96 6.16 11.34
CA GLN A 45 -4.23 5.47 10.08
C GLN A 45 -5.04 4.19 10.32
N LEU A 46 -4.68 3.37 11.31
CA LEU A 46 -5.45 2.16 11.61
C LEU A 46 -6.87 2.46 12.10
N ALA A 47 -7.07 3.54 12.86
CA ALA A 47 -8.41 4.01 13.21
C ALA A 47 -9.20 4.44 11.95
N THR A 48 -8.55 5.09 10.99
CA THR A 48 -9.17 5.46 9.71
C THR A 48 -9.56 4.23 8.90
N LYS A 49 -8.69 3.20 8.82
CA LYS A 49 -9.02 1.91 8.17
C LYS A 49 -10.22 1.24 8.81
N ALA A 50 -10.24 1.14 10.14
CA ALA A 50 -11.35 0.54 10.88
C ALA A 50 -12.69 1.23 10.54
N ARG A 51 -12.71 2.57 10.55
CA ARG A 51 -13.88 3.36 10.17
C ARG A 51 -14.32 3.11 8.71
N LEU A 52 -13.37 3.07 7.77
CA LEU A 52 -13.69 2.81 6.35
C LEU A 52 -14.23 1.40 6.13
N ILE A 53 -13.70 0.40 6.81
CA ILE A 53 -14.19 -0.98 6.71
C ILE A 53 -15.59 -1.10 7.32
N GLU A 54 -15.88 -0.41 8.41
CA GLU A 54 -17.21 -0.37 9.01
C GLU A 54 -18.23 0.33 8.08
N GLU A 55 -17.89 1.52 7.57
CA GLU A 55 -18.82 2.33 6.79
C GLU A 55 -19.02 1.83 5.34
N ARG A 56 -17.98 1.25 4.74
CA ARG A 56 -17.93 0.96 3.30
C ARG A 56 -17.08 -0.27 2.95
N PRO A 57 -17.34 -1.45 3.55
CA PRO A 57 -16.46 -2.62 3.41
C PRO A 57 -16.24 -3.03 1.95
N ARG A 58 -17.27 -2.95 1.11
CA ARG A 58 -17.22 -3.34 -0.32
C ARG A 58 -16.37 -2.42 -1.18
N ASP A 59 -16.09 -1.20 -0.73
CA ASP A 59 -15.28 -0.23 -1.47
C ASP A 59 -13.79 -0.41 -1.18
N VAL A 60 -13.45 -1.00 -0.02
CA VAL A 60 -12.07 -1.07 0.49
C VAL A 60 -11.55 -2.49 0.66
N ILE A 61 -12.42 -3.51 0.71
CA ILE A 61 -12.02 -4.91 0.76
C ILE A 61 -12.75 -5.68 -0.34
N ALA A 62 -11.98 -6.41 -1.14
CA ALA A 62 -12.54 -7.36 -2.08
C ALA A 62 -11.61 -8.57 -2.24
N CYS A 63 -12.19 -9.75 -2.43
CA CYS A 63 -11.46 -10.99 -2.68
C CYS A 63 -12.26 -11.83 -3.66
N LEU A 64 -11.68 -12.14 -4.82
CA LEU A 64 -12.24 -13.11 -5.75
C LEU A 64 -12.03 -14.54 -5.20
N PRO A 65 -12.88 -15.52 -5.58
CA PRO A 65 -12.75 -16.90 -5.08
C PRO A 65 -11.36 -17.51 -5.30
N GLN A 66 -10.71 -17.24 -6.43
CA GLN A 66 -9.38 -17.78 -6.73
C GLN A 66 -8.24 -17.18 -5.88
N ALA A 67 -8.52 -16.12 -5.11
CA ALA A 67 -7.52 -15.44 -4.28
C ALA A 67 -7.51 -15.88 -2.82
N GLN A 68 -8.44 -16.74 -2.40
CA GLN A 68 -8.60 -17.12 -0.99
C GLN A 68 -7.31 -17.69 -0.39
N GLU A 69 -6.62 -18.58 -1.10
CA GLU A 69 -5.35 -19.16 -0.65
C GLU A 69 -4.24 -18.12 -0.55
N ALA A 70 -4.10 -17.26 -1.56
CA ALA A 70 -3.10 -16.19 -1.57
C ALA A 70 -3.34 -15.14 -0.47
N VAL A 71 -4.61 -14.83 -0.18
CA VAL A 71 -5.03 -13.93 0.91
C VAL A 71 -4.68 -14.55 2.28
N ALA A 72 -4.99 -15.82 2.49
CA ALA A 72 -4.64 -16.52 3.73
C ALA A 72 -3.12 -16.62 3.92
N GLU A 73 -2.39 -16.95 2.86
CA GLU A 73 -0.93 -16.98 2.88
C GLU A 73 -0.33 -15.58 3.18
N THR A 74 -0.91 -14.52 2.61
CA THR A 74 -0.49 -13.14 2.90
C THR A 74 -0.60 -12.81 4.39
N LEU A 75 -1.67 -13.27 5.06
CA LEU A 75 -1.81 -13.08 6.51
C LEU A 75 -0.69 -13.79 7.27
N GLU A 76 -0.38 -15.05 6.94
CA GLU A 76 0.66 -15.81 7.62
C GLU A 76 2.07 -15.22 7.38
N GLU A 77 2.35 -14.75 6.17
CA GLU A 77 3.62 -14.09 5.84
C GLU A 77 3.79 -12.75 6.57
N VAL A 78 2.72 -11.94 6.65
CA VAL A 78 2.74 -10.71 7.46
C VAL A 78 2.88 -11.05 8.93
N PHE A 79 2.12 -12.03 9.43
CA PHE A 79 2.18 -12.46 10.82
C PHE A 79 3.58 -12.93 11.22
N GLY A 80 4.23 -13.75 10.40
CA GLY A 80 5.61 -14.16 10.58
C GLY A 80 6.57 -12.96 10.60
N ARG A 81 6.39 -12.00 9.68
CA ARG A 81 7.19 -10.76 9.66
C ARG A 81 7.02 -9.94 10.93
N LEU A 82 5.80 -9.79 11.44
CA LEU A 82 5.55 -9.07 12.69
C LEU A 82 6.26 -9.75 13.88
N GLY A 83 6.43 -11.07 13.85
CA GLY A 83 7.15 -11.83 14.88
C GLY A 83 8.66 -11.57 14.91
N GLU A 84 9.24 -11.08 13.81
CA GLU A 84 10.65 -10.69 13.74
C GLU A 84 10.89 -9.25 14.22
N ARG A 85 9.82 -8.49 14.49
CA ARG A 85 9.90 -7.08 14.83
C ARG A 85 9.76 -6.85 16.35
N PRO A 86 10.60 -5.98 16.95
CA PRO A 86 10.56 -5.73 18.39
C PRO A 86 9.42 -4.81 18.84
N ASP A 87 8.78 -4.08 17.92
CA ASP A 87 7.66 -3.17 18.20
C ASP A 87 6.29 -3.88 18.23
N PHE A 88 6.23 -5.17 17.88
CA PHE A 88 5.05 -6.01 18.01
C PHE A 88 5.29 -7.11 19.05
N VAL A 89 4.23 -7.53 19.76
CA VAL A 89 4.26 -8.74 20.59
C VAL A 89 3.34 -9.77 19.96
N VAL A 90 3.94 -10.79 19.33
CA VAL A 90 3.21 -11.82 18.60
C VAL A 90 2.95 -13.04 19.49
N GLY A 91 1.67 -13.29 19.81
CA GLY A 91 1.21 -14.53 20.45
C GLY A 91 0.56 -15.47 19.43
N THR A 92 0.09 -16.64 19.87
CA THR A 92 -0.46 -17.68 18.98
C THR A 92 -1.68 -17.22 18.17
N ASN A 93 -2.59 -16.46 18.82
CA ASN A 93 -3.87 -16.07 18.23
C ASN A 93 -4.12 -14.56 18.30
N ALA A 94 -3.15 -13.77 18.76
CA ALA A 94 -3.29 -12.33 18.89
C ALA A 94 -1.92 -11.66 18.76
N VAL A 95 -1.95 -10.41 18.32
CA VAL A 95 -0.77 -9.55 18.20
C VAL A 95 -1.01 -8.27 18.99
N GLN A 96 -0.08 -7.90 19.85
CA GLN A 96 0.00 -6.55 20.40
C GLN A 96 0.71 -5.65 19.40
N ARG A 97 0.05 -4.55 19.03
CA ARG A 97 0.59 -3.53 18.14
C ARG A 97 1.56 -2.59 18.88
N PRO A 98 2.36 -1.79 18.15
CA PRO A 98 3.23 -0.74 18.73
C PRO A 98 2.49 0.27 19.62
N ASP A 99 1.18 0.48 19.39
CA ASP A 99 0.34 1.37 20.18
C ASP A 99 -0.34 0.70 21.38
N GLY A 100 0.05 -0.55 21.68
CA GLY A 100 -0.42 -1.31 22.84
C GLY A 100 -1.76 -2.02 22.65
N VAL A 101 -2.46 -1.79 21.53
CA VAL A 101 -3.74 -2.44 21.23
C VAL A 101 -3.52 -3.91 20.88
N MET A 102 -4.33 -4.79 21.48
CA MET A 102 -4.38 -6.20 21.14
C MET A 102 -5.32 -6.43 19.96
N VAL A 103 -4.87 -7.18 18.96
CA VAL A 103 -5.65 -7.58 17.79
C VAL A 103 -5.70 -9.09 17.69
N ASP A 104 -6.91 -9.65 17.66
CA ASP A 104 -7.13 -11.07 17.43
C ASP A 104 -6.85 -11.45 15.98
N LEU A 105 -6.20 -12.60 15.79
CA LEU A 105 -5.89 -13.17 14.49
C LEU A 105 -7.08 -13.97 13.97
N ASP A 106 -8.03 -13.27 13.37
CA ASP A 106 -9.13 -13.92 12.67
C ASP A 106 -8.70 -14.35 11.26
N ARG A 107 -8.42 -15.66 11.13
CA ARG A 107 -8.06 -16.31 9.86
C ARG A 107 -9.23 -16.50 8.91
N SER A 108 -10.47 -16.33 9.38
CA SER A 108 -11.65 -16.36 8.51
C SER A 108 -11.84 -15.05 7.75
N ALA A 109 -11.26 -13.96 8.24
CA ALA A 109 -11.28 -12.65 7.59
C ALA A 109 -9.85 -12.05 7.46
N PRO A 110 -8.95 -12.64 6.62
CA PRO A 110 -7.54 -12.28 6.64
C PRO A 110 -7.25 -10.81 6.28
N LEU A 111 -7.94 -10.26 5.28
CA LEU A 111 -7.75 -8.85 4.88
C LEU A 111 -8.23 -7.87 5.95
N GLU A 112 -9.32 -8.18 6.65
CA GLU A 112 -9.79 -7.38 7.79
C GLU A 112 -8.81 -7.46 8.96
N THR A 113 -8.28 -8.66 9.27
CA THR A 113 -7.24 -8.82 10.28
C THR A 113 -5.98 -8.03 9.93
N LEU A 114 -5.50 -8.10 8.68
CA LEU A 114 -4.37 -7.32 8.20
C LEU A 114 -4.60 -5.80 8.32
N SER A 115 -5.82 -5.34 8.03
CA SER A 115 -6.18 -3.93 8.14
C SER A 115 -6.06 -3.35 9.55
N ARG A 116 -6.12 -4.22 10.57
CA ARG A 116 -5.98 -3.86 11.98
C ARG A 116 -4.53 -3.90 12.47
N LEU A 117 -3.61 -4.44 11.68
CA LEU A 117 -2.21 -4.70 12.06
C LEU A 117 -1.20 -3.79 11.36
N ILE A 118 -1.41 -3.44 10.08
CA ILE A 118 -0.41 -2.72 9.27
C ILE A 118 -0.97 -1.47 8.59
N GLN A 119 -0.13 -0.45 8.42
CA GLN A 119 -0.50 0.82 7.77
C GLN A 119 -0.71 0.65 6.26
N GLU A 120 -0.07 -0.35 5.67
CA GLU A 120 -0.09 -0.59 4.23
C GLU A 120 -1.45 -1.08 3.74
N ASP A 121 -1.89 -0.52 2.61
CA ASP A 121 -2.85 -1.19 1.76
C ASP A 121 -2.17 -2.36 1.04
N LEU A 122 -2.95 -3.38 0.70
CA LEU A 122 -2.47 -4.60 0.08
C LEU A 122 -3.30 -4.92 -1.16
N CYS A 123 -2.64 -5.13 -2.28
CA CYS A 123 -3.23 -5.63 -3.52
C CYS A 123 -2.57 -6.96 -3.86
N ILE A 124 -3.35 -8.00 -4.13
CA ILE A 124 -2.84 -9.34 -4.44
C ILE A 124 -3.05 -9.58 -5.93
N LEU A 125 -1.95 -9.86 -6.62
CA LEU A 125 -1.94 -10.10 -8.05
C LEU A 125 -1.51 -11.54 -8.37
N GLN A 126 -2.36 -12.27 -9.07
CA GLN A 126 -2.10 -13.65 -9.50
C GLN A 126 -1.84 -13.69 -11.00
N GLU A 127 -0.97 -14.60 -11.41
CA GLU A 127 -0.70 -14.87 -12.82
C GLU A 127 -1.91 -15.58 -13.45
N GLU A 128 -2.50 -14.97 -14.47
CA GLU A 128 -3.58 -15.53 -15.27
C GLU A 128 -3.22 -15.36 -16.77
N GLY A 129 -2.77 -16.44 -17.39
CA GLY A 129 -2.29 -16.42 -18.78
C GLY A 129 -1.01 -15.60 -18.92
N GLU A 130 -1.03 -14.55 -19.76
CA GLU A 130 0.14 -13.70 -20.03
C GLU A 130 0.20 -12.45 -19.14
N THR A 131 -0.67 -12.33 -18.13
CA THR A 131 -0.70 -11.13 -17.28
C THR A 131 -0.93 -11.44 -15.80
N HIS A 132 -0.57 -10.49 -14.95
CA HIS A 132 -0.95 -10.50 -13.55
C HIS A 132 -2.27 -9.76 -13.36
N VAL A 133 -3.25 -10.40 -12.73
CA VAL A 133 -4.61 -9.91 -12.49
C VAL A 133 -4.76 -9.54 -11.02
N LEU A 134 -5.38 -8.39 -10.71
CA LEU A 134 -5.73 -8.02 -9.33
C LEU A 134 -6.90 -8.87 -8.85
N THR A 135 -6.64 -9.85 -7.99
CA THR A 135 -7.65 -10.83 -7.56
C THR A 135 -8.15 -10.59 -6.14
N ALA A 136 -7.42 -9.83 -5.32
CA ALA A 136 -7.91 -9.36 -4.02
C ALA A 136 -7.24 -8.03 -3.63
N ALA A 137 -7.88 -7.26 -2.76
CA ALA A 137 -7.28 -6.08 -2.17
C ALA A 137 -7.89 -5.69 -0.81
N LEU A 138 -7.04 -5.13 0.05
CA LEU A 138 -7.34 -4.19 1.11
C LEU A 138 -6.85 -2.80 0.64
N LEU A 139 -7.75 -1.91 0.27
CA LEU A 139 -7.45 -0.60 -0.32
C LEU A 139 -8.21 0.51 0.42
N CYS A 140 -7.72 0.90 1.60
CA CYS A 140 -8.34 1.94 2.41
C CYS A 140 -7.90 3.35 2.02
N PHE A 141 -6.74 3.51 1.38
CA PHE A 141 -6.17 4.82 1.05
C PHE A 141 -5.87 4.91 -0.46
N PRO A 142 -6.87 4.78 -1.36
CA PRO A 142 -6.62 4.94 -2.79
C PRO A 142 -6.23 6.37 -3.15
N ALA A 143 -5.31 6.50 -4.10
CA ALA A 143 -4.93 7.76 -4.74
C ALA A 143 -5.62 7.92 -6.11
N SER A 144 -6.86 8.40 -6.12
CA SER A 144 -7.62 8.69 -7.34
C SER A 144 -7.94 7.46 -8.22
N TRP A 145 -8.27 6.32 -7.60
CA TRP A 145 -8.84 5.16 -8.29
C TRP A 145 -9.77 4.35 -7.38
N MET A 146 -10.70 3.60 -7.96
CA MET A 146 -11.66 2.77 -7.22
C MET A 146 -11.35 1.28 -7.35
N LEU A 147 -11.39 0.54 -6.24
CA LEU A 147 -11.16 -0.91 -6.24
C LEU A 147 -12.13 -1.66 -7.16
N SER A 148 -13.41 -1.28 -7.14
CA SER A 148 -14.47 -1.87 -7.96
C SER A 148 -14.22 -1.80 -9.46
N GLU A 149 -13.46 -0.80 -9.92
CA GLU A 149 -13.09 -0.64 -11.33
C GLU A 149 -11.82 -1.38 -11.72
N LYS A 150 -11.05 -1.91 -10.76
CA LYS A 150 -9.75 -2.57 -11.00
C LYS A 150 -9.75 -4.06 -10.70
N LEU A 151 -10.58 -4.52 -9.77
CA LEU A 151 -10.66 -5.94 -9.40
C LEU A 151 -10.97 -6.81 -10.63
N GLY A 152 -10.28 -7.95 -10.75
CA GLY A 152 -10.41 -8.90 -11.86
C GLY A 152 -9.80 -8.43 -13.18
N ARG A 153 -9.08 -7.29 -13.18
CA ARG A 153 -8.41 -6.78 -14.39
C ARG A 153 -6.90 -7.06 -14.35
N GLY A 154 -6.33 -7.32 -15.52
CA GLY A 154 -4.88 -7.45 -15.70
C GLY A 154 -4.14 -6.12 -15.57
N LEU A 155 -2.83 -6.17 -15.30
CA LEU A 155 -1.95 -5.00 -15.17
C LEU A 155 -2.13 -3.95 -16.28
N PRO A 156 -2.21 -4.30 -17.59
CA PRO A 156 -2.42 -3.31 -18.64
C PRO A 156 -3.77 -2.58 -18.52
N ALA A 157 -4.83 -3.30 -18.14
CA ALA A 157 -6.17 -2.74 -18.04
C ALA A 157 -6.32 -1.85 -16.79
N ILE A 158 -5.70 -2.21 -15.67
CA ILE A 158 -5.69 -1.41 -14.44
C ILE A 158 -5.06 -0.03 -14.69
N HIS A 159 -3.98 0.01 -15.47
CA HIS A 159 -3.19 1.22 -15.72
C HIS A 159 -3.62 2.00 -16.97
N ARG A 160 -4.64 1.56 -17.72
CA ARG A 160 -5.15 2.25 -18.92
C ARG A 160 -5.38 3.77 -18.73
N PRO A 161 -5.87 4.26 -17.57
CA PRO A 161 -6.08 5.70 -17.37
C PRO A 161 -4.78 6.51 -17.16
N VAL A 162 -3.64 5.86 -16.93
CA VAL A 162 -2.36 6.51 -16.62
C VAL A 162 -1.62 6.80 -17.93
N ALA A 163 -1.51 8.08 -18.30
CA ALA A 163 -0.97 8.51 -19.60
C ALA A 163 0.49 8.07 -19.81
N GLU A 164 1.30 8.06 -18.75
CA GLU A 164 2.69 7.63 -18.75
C GLU A 164 2.85 6.11 -18.88
N TYR A 165 1.78 5.33 -18.67
CA TYR A 165 1.79 3.88 -18.77
C TYR A 165 1.61 3.42 -20.23
N THR A 166 2.63 3.70 -21.04
CA THR A 166 2.67 3.30 -22.45
C THR A 166 2.80 1.78 -22.62
N GLY A 167 2.60 1.27 -23.84
CA GLY A 167 2.76 -0.15 -24.12
C GLY A 167 4.16 -0.70 -23.80
N ASP A 168 5.21 0.11 -23.92
CA ASP A 168 6.57 -0.29 -23.54
C ASP A 168 6.76 -0.34 -22.03
N ILE A 169 6.16 0.60 -21.29
CA ILE A 169 6.12 0.55 -19.83
C ILE A 169 5.33 -0.68 -19.37
N ALA A 170 4.18 -0.97 -19.98
CA ALA A 170 3.37 -2.15 -19.67
C ALA A 170 4.18 -3.46 -19.81
N LYS A 171 4.94 -3.61 -20.91
CA LYS A 171 5.83 -4.78 -21.11
C LYS A 171 6.93 -4.86 -20.06
N ARG A 172 7.53 -3.73 -19.66
CA ARG A 172 8.57 -3.70 -18.62
C ARG A 172 8.02 -4.07 -17.26
N VAL A 173 6.84 -3.56 -16.91
CA VAL A 173 6.15 -3.87 -15.66
C VAL A 173 5.72 -5.34 -15.63
N GLN A 174 5.20 -5.89 -16.72
CA GLN A 174 4.89 -7.32 -16.80
C GLN A 174 6.14 -8.18 -16.55
N ARG A 175 7.25 -7.92 -17.28
CA ARG A 175 8.51 -8.67 -17.08
C ARG A 175 9.07 -8.53 -15.67
N LEU A 176 8.91 -7.37 -15.05
CA LEU A 176 9.27 -7.17 -13.65
C LEU A 176 8.42 -8.10 -12.77
N PHE A 177 7.09 -8.09 -12.95
CA PHE A 177 6.18 -8.96 -12.22
C PHE A 177 6.50 -10.43 -12.47
N ASP A 178 6.89 -10.86 -13.67
CA ASP A 178 7.32 -12.24 -13.93
C ASP A 178 8.63 -12.57 -13.17
N GLY A 179 9.51 -11.58 -13.02
CA GLY A 179 10.87 -11.73 -12.47
C GLY A 179 11.01 -11.61 -10.96
N ILE A 180 10.01 -11.12 -10.21
CA ILE A 180 10.10 -11.01 -8.73
C ILE A 180 10.31 -12.40 -8.13
N LYS A 181 11.30 -12.57 -7.25
CA LYS A 181 11.60 -13.83 -6.58
C LYS A 181 11.14 -13.79 -5.11
N VAL A 182 10.80 -14.95 -4.57
CA VAL A 182 10.57 -15.13 -3.14
C VAL A 182 11.80 -14.68 -2.36
N GLY A 183 11.60 -13.95 -1.27
CA GLY A 183 12.69 -13.39 -0.45
C GLY A 183 13.48 -12.26 -1.13
N GLN A 184 13.07 -11.79 -2.31
CA GLN A 184 13.70 -10.66 -3.00
C GLN A 184 12.67 -9.54 -3.27
N PRO A 185 12.15 -8.90 -2.21
CA PRO A 185 11.23 -7.79 -2.36
C PRO A 185 11.86 -6.64 -3.16
N MET A 186 11.03 -5.98 -3.95
CA MET A 186 11.40 -4.79 -4.69
C MET A 186 10.50 -3.65 -4.25
N TRP A 187 10.99 -2.42 -4.27
CA TRP A 187 10.19 -1.27 -3.94
C TRP A 187 10.45 -0.07 -4.84
N ARG A 188 9.47 0.83 -4.86
CA ARG A 188 9.57 2.18 -5.43
C ARG A 188 8.79 3.14 -4.54
N ALA A 189 8.79 4.41 -4.92
CA ALA A 189 7.85 5.38 -4.39
C ALA A 189 7.19 6.15 -5.54
N ASN A 190 5.98 6.65 -5.31
CA ASN A 190 5.43 7.74 -6.11
C ASN A 190 5.39 9.03 -5.30
N TYR A 191 5.20 10.15 -5.99
CA TYR A 191 5.02 11.46 -5.38
C TYR A 191 3.91 12.18 -6.13
N LEU A 192 2.95 12.71 -5.40
CA LEU A 192 1.76 13.33 -5.95
C LEU A 192 1.41 14.60 -5.15
N PRO A 193 1.25 15.76 -5.80
CA PRO A 193 0.70 16.95 -5.15
C PRO A 193 -0.80 16.79 -4.88
N TYR A 194 -1.28 17.17 -3.69
CA TYR A 194 -2.67 17.00 -3.25
C TYR A 194 -3.25 18.27 -2.60
N GLN A 195 -4.55 18.50 -2.85
CA GLN A 195 -5.28 19.65 -2.31
C GLN A 195 -5.76 19.40 -0.87
N ASP A 196 -5.94 18.13 -0.50
CA ASP A 196 -6.45 17.71 0.80
C ASP A 196 -5.51 16.66 1.43
N ARG A 197 -5.54 16.57 2.76
CA ARG A 197 -4.83 15.61 3.62
C ARG A 197 -5.51 14.26 3.68
N ASP A 198 -6.77 14.16 3.27
CA ASP A 198 -7.57 12.93 3.38
C ASP A 198 -6.86 11.72 2.75
N LEU A 199 -6.86 10.60 3.45
CA LEU A 199 -6.16 9.39 2.98
C LEU A 199 -7.00 8.61 1.95
N TYR A 200 -8.32 8.60 2.12
CA TYR A 200 -9.27 7.91 1.23
C TYR A 200 -9.75 8.87 0.14
N GLN A 201 -9.14 8.81 -1.03
CA GLN A 201 -9.49 9.66 -2.18
C GLN A 201 -9.79 8.82 -3.43
N PRO A 202 -10.84 7.97 -3.40
CA PRO A 202 -11.26 7.21 -4.57
C PRO A 202 -11.76 8.15 -5.67
N ARG A 203 -11.59 7.73 -6.92
CA ARG A 203 -12.09 8.46 -8.08
C ARG A 203 -12.34 7.49 -9.22
N SER A 204 -13.48 7.64 -9.90
CA SER A 204 -13.83 6.80 -11.04
C SER A 204 -12.91 7.08 -12.23
N GLU A 205 -12.66 6.07 -13.07
CA GLU A 205 -11.97 6.23 -14.36
C GLU A 205 -12.60 7.31 -15.26
N ASP A 206 -13.91 7.55 -15.09
CA ASP A 206 -14.70 8.52 -15.86
C ASP A 206 -14.62 9.96 -15.30
N ASP A 207 -14.23 10.14 -14.03
CA ASP A 207 -14.04 11.46 -13.39
C ASP A 207 -12.54 11.76 -13.24
N ARG A 208 -11.82 11.89 -14.35
CA ARG A 208 -10.36 12.09 -14.30
C ARG A 208 -9.99 13.38 -13.58
N ARG A 209 -9.01 13.27 -12.67
CA ARG A 209 -8.45 14.43 -11.98
C ARG A 209 -7.86 15.39 -13.01
N GLY A 210 -8.28 16.66 -12.96
CA GLY A 210 -7.65 17.71 -13.75
C GLY A 210 -6.18 17.92 -13.36
N THR A 211 -5.44 18.68 -14.16
CA THR A 211 -4.02 18.97 -13.91
C THR A 211 -3.79 19.46 -12.48
N PRO A 212 -2.87 18.87 -11.71
CA PRO A 212 -2.58 19.34 -10.36
C PRO A 212 -2.18 20.81 -10.41
N LYS A 213 -2.83 21.64 -9.60
CA LYS A 213 -2.41 23.04 -9.44
C LYS A 213 -1.06 23.07 -8.73
N GLU A 214 -0.12 23.85 -9.24
CA GLU A 214 1.24 24.04 -8.68
C GLU A 214 1.23 24.51 -7.21
N SER A 215 0.09 25.00 -6.72
CA SER A 215 -0.12 25.51 -5.34
C SER A 215 -0.74 24.48 -4.38
N ALA A 216 -0.54 23.19 -4.59
CA ALA A 216 -1.09 22.15 -3.70
C ALA A 216 -0.46 22.25 -2.28
N PRO A 217 -1.25 22.42 -1.20
CA PRO A 217 -0.73 22.58 0.16
C PRO A 217 -0.23 21.27 0.78
N PHE A 218 -0.55 20.12 0.17
CA PHE A 218 -0.12 18.81 0.64
C PHE A 218 0.64 18.04 -0.42
N GLU A 219 1.52 17.19 0.07
CA GLU A 219 2.26 16.22 -0.69
C GLU A 219 1.88 14.82 -0.21
N ARG A 220 1.68 13.92 -1.16
CA ARG A 220 1.40 12.52 -0.92
C ARG A 220 2.48 11.67 -1.55
N SER A 221 2.98 10.69 -0.82
CA SER A 221 3.88 9.67 -1.35
C SER A 221 3.41 8.30 -0.92
N GLU A 222 3.45 7.36 -1.86
CA GLU A 222 3.20 5.97 -1.60
C GLU A 222 4.51 5.20 -1.74
N ARG A 223 4.99 4.61 -0.64
CA ARG A 223 6.05 3.61 -0.68
C ARG A 223 5.43 2.28 -1.08
N GLN A 224 5.85 1.81 -2.24
CA GLN A 224 5.24 0.73 -2.98
C GLN A 224 6.18 -0.46 -2.99
N THR A 225 5.83 -1.54 -2.30
CA THR A 225 6.64 -2.76 -2.22
C THR A 225 5.96 -3.93 -2.92
N LEU A 226 6.68 -4.61 -3.79
CA LEU A 226 6.27 -5.85 -4.45
C LEU A 226 7.08 -7.01 -3.88
N TRP A 227 6.39 -8.05 -3.45
CA TRP A 227 7.02 -9.29 -2.98
C TRP A 227 6.20 -10.51 -3.37
N ARG A 228 6.87 -11.66 -3.51
CA ARG A 228 6.21 -12.89 -3.95
C ARG A 228 6.00 -13.86 -2.81
N LEU A 229 4.78 -14.37 -2.74
CA LEU A 229 4.38 -15.44 -1.83
C LEU A 229 5.06 -16.77 -2.18
N PRO A 230 5.57 -17.53 -1.20
CA PRO A 230 6.29 -18.78 -1.45
C PRO A 230 5.43 -19.89 -2.09
N MET A 231 4.19 -20.04 -1.66
CA MET A 231 3.29 -21.14 -2.00
C MET A 231 2.38 -20.79 -3.18
N SER A 232 1.51 -19.79 -3.05
CA SER A 232 0.56 -19.39 -4.11
C SER A 232 1.22 -18.70 -5.30
N ARG A 233 2.48 -18.26 -5.13
CA ARG A 233 3.26 -17.51 -6.13
C ARG A 233 2.69 -16.14 -6.49
N ALA A 234 1.60 -15.71 -5.85
CA ALA A 234 1.03 -14.40 -6.09
C ALA A 234 2.01 -13.30 -5.70
N VAL A 235 1.92 -12.17 -6.40
CA VAL A 235 2.66 -10.95 -6.06
C VAL A 235 1.78 -10.11 -5.16
N VAL A 236 2.26 -9.84 -3.95
CA VAL A 236 1.63 -8.88 -3.05
C VAL A 236 2.23 -7.52 -3.34
N PHE A 237 1.35 -6.57 -3.64
CA PHE A 237 1.64 -5.16 -3.81
C PHE A 237 1.19 -4.40 -2.57
N SER A 238 2.15 -4.00 -1.76
CA SER A 238 1.96 -3.28 -0.50
C SER A 238 2.21 -1.78 -0.69
N ILE A 239 1.33 -0.95 -0.13
CA ILE A 239 1.29 0.50 -0.36
C ILE A 239 1.22 1.24 0.98
N HIS A 240 2.36 1.75 1.45
CA HIS A 240 2.38 2.65 2.60
C HIS A 240 2.14 4.08 2.14
N THR A 241 1.09 4.73 2.66
CA THR A 241 0.72 6.10 2.28
C THR A 241 1.18 7.10 3.33
N THR A 242 1.95 8.09 2.90
CA THR A 242 2.33 9.26 3.70
C THR A 242 1.74 10.52 3.07
N VAL A 243 1.09 11.37 3.87
CA VAL A 243 0.58 12.68 3.45
C VAL A 243 1.08 13.76 4.42
N CYS A 244 1.78 14.75 3.88
CA CYS A 244 2.42 15.82 4.64
C CYS A 244 2.01 17.18 4.10
N ALA A 245 2.02 18.21 4.96
CA ALA A 245 1.95 19.58 4.49
C ALA A 245 3.24 19.92 3.74
N VAL A 246 3.12 20.64 2.63
CA VAL A 246 4.29 21.20 1.94
C VAL A 246 4.89 22.27 2.84
N VAL A 247 6.14 22.10 3.25
CA VAL A 247 6.89 23.11 3.99
C VAL A 247 7.53 24.05 2.94
N PRO A 248 7.22 25.36 2.95
CA PRO A 248 7.86 26.31 2.04
C PRO A 248 9.39 26.32 2.28
N PRO A 249 10.21 26.58 1.24
CA PRO A 249 11.68 26.57 1.37
C PRO A 249 12.28 27.51 2.42
N ASP A 250 11.53 28.47 2.96
CA ASP A 250 12.03 29.49 3.90
C ASP A 250 11.02 29.81 5.03
N GLN A 251 10.91 28.96 6.05
CA GLN A 251 10.41 29.32 7.38
C GLN A 251 11.32 28.77 8.48
#